data_AF-H1Y724-F1
#
_entry.id   AF-H1Y724-F1
#
_cell.length_a   1.000
_cell.length_b   1.000
_cell.length_c   1.000
_cell.angle_alpha   90.00
_cell.angle_beta   90.00
_cell.angle_gamma   90.00
#
_symmetry.space_group_name_H-M   'P 1'
#
loop_
_entity.id
_entity.type
_entity.pdbx_description
1 polymer ?
#
loop_
_entity_poly.entity_id
_entity_poly.type
_entity_poly.pdbx_seq_one_letter_code
_entity_poly.pdbx_strand_id
1 'polypeptide(L)'
;MKKILLLIIAFAMAHSSFAQWTTSGTSIYNTNTGNVGIGTTTPVAKLHIFNAYDLNTTAALKLFYQGSWGTESYASNFRFIDISSTEGGNILQANGYGIGIGYNPPLYNSSDKLYINGNVGIGTTTPDAKLSVNGTIHTKEVKVDLLNWPDYVFKPNYNLPSLSFLKTYIDANHHLPEMPSENEVAKDGVNLGEMNKLLTKKVEELTLYLIEKDKQLTQQQMVNQEQQKMNERLNARMLALEKASKEK
;
A
#
# COMPACT_ATOMS: atom_id res chain seq x y z
N MET A 1 21.53 5.07 88.22
CA MET A 1 21.41 6.16 87.23
C MET A 1 22.18 5.90 85.92
N LYS A 2 23.46 5.49 85.94
CA LYS A 2 24.24 5.24 84.70
C LYS A 2 23.66 4.15 83.76
N LYS A 3 23.06 3.09 84.32
CA LYS A 3 22.40 2.02 83.53
C LYS A 3 21.11 2.48 82.82
N ILE A 4 20.40 3.44 83.40
CA ILE A 4 19.18 4.03 82.82
C ILE A 4 19.56 4.99 81.68
N LEU A 5 20.63 5.76 81.85
CA LEU A 5 21.14 6.66 80.82
C LEU A 5 21.64 5.91 79.57
N LEU A 6 22.30 4.75 79.75
CA LEU A 6 22.75 3.92 78.64
C LEU A 6 21.58 3.32 77.84
N LEU A 7 20.48 3.00 78.51
CA LEU A 7 19.26 2.47 77.89
C LEU A 7 18.55 3.55 77.05
N ILE A 8 18.54 4.80 77.54
CA ILE A 8 17.95 5.95 76.82
C ILE A 8 18.76 6.29 75.57
N ILE A 9 20.10 6.21 75.64
CA ILE A 9 20.99 6.44 74.50
C ILE A 9 20.84 5.31 73.45
N ALA A 10 20.64 4.06 73.88
CA ALA A 10 20.37 2.94 72.97
C ALA A 10 19.00 3.08 72.26
N PHE A 11 18.00 3.64 72.93
CA PHE A 11 16.68 3.89 72.34
C PHE A 11 16.69 5.07 71.35
N ALA A 12 17.57 6.04 71.55
CA ALA A 12 17.74 7.19 70.66
C ALA A 12 18.51 6.88 69.36
N MET A 13 19.14 5.71 69.25
CA MET A 13 19.87 5.26 68.05
C MET A 13 19.10 4.23 67.21
N ALA A 14 17.78 4.15 67.36
CA ALA A 14 16.93 3.41 66.45
C ALA A 14 16.92 4.11 65.08
N HIS A 15 17.89 3.79 64.24
CA HIS A 15 17.91 4.20 62.85
C HIS A 15 16.75 3.50 62.14
N SER A 16 15.80 4.27 61.61
CA SER A 16 14.80 3.73 60.71
C SER A 16 15.51 3.19 59.48
N SER A 17 15.48 1.88 59.27
CA SER A 17 15.88 1.29 57.98
C SER A 17 14.84 1.71 56.95
N PHE A 18 15.25 2.47 55.93
CA PHE A 18 14.40 2.73 54.77
C PHE A 18 14.35 1.47 53.91
N ALA A 19 13.57 0.48 54.33
CA ALA A 19 13.07 -0.49 53.37
C ALA A 19 12.04 0.25 52.50
N GLN A 20 12.50 0.83 51.37
CA GLN A 20 11.66 1.58 50.43
C GLN A 20 10.58 0.69 49.75
N TRP A 21 10.64 -0.62 49.99
CA TRP A 21 9.70 -1.61 49.49
C TRP A 21 9.27 -2.50 50.65
N THR A 22 7.97 -2.54 50.92
CA THR A 22 7.40 -3.40 51.98
C THR A 22 6.82 -4.66 51.33
N THR A 23 7.22 -5.84 51.82
CA THR A 23 6.70 -7.13 51.34
C THR A 23 5.44 -7.54 52.10
N SER A 24 4.34 -6.79 51.95
CA SER A 24 3.03 -7.24 52.42
C SER A 24 1.90 -6.75 51.48
N GLY A 25 0.82 -7.54 51.38
CA GLY A 25 -0.11 -7.48 50.24
C GLY A 25 0.40 -8.27 49.02
N THR A 26 -0.30 -8.24 47.87
CA THR A 26 -0.04 -9.22 46.79
C THR A 26 1.07 -8.84 45.80
N SER A 27 2.26 -8.41 46.26
CA SER A 27 3.60 -8.69 45.67
C SER A 27 4.68 -7.70 46.15
N ILE A 28 4.73 -6.44 45.70
CA ILE A 28 5.73 -5.44 46.12
C ILE A 28 5.09 -4.04 46.07
N TYR A 29 5.10 -3.28 47.17
CA TYR A 29 4.52 -1.92 47.26
C TYR A 29 5.53 -0.92 47.83
N ASN A 30 5.66 0.25 47.17
CA ASN A 30 6.38 1.41 47.69
C ASN A 30 5.33 2.41 48.19
N THR A 31 5.41 2.80 49.47
CA THR A 31 4.50 3.76 50.11
C THR A 31 4.76 5.22 49.67
N ASN A 32 5.72 5.45 48.78
CA ASN A 32 6.02 6.75 48.22
C ASN A 32 4.84 7.28 47.39
N THR A 33 4.32 8.46 47.73
CA THR A 33 3.29 9.17 46.96
C THR A 33 3.84 9.83 45.68
N GLY A 34 5.17 9.90 45.56
CA GLY A 34 5.91 10.39 44.40
C GLY A 34 6.12 9.34 43.31
N ASN A 35 6.94 9.70 42.32
CA ASN A 35 7.28 8.83 41.21
C ASN A 35 8.38 7.83 41.63
N VAL A 36 8.38 6.61 41.07
CA VAL A 36 9.40 5.57 41.33
C VAL A 36 10.46 5.62 40.24
N GLY A 37 11.70 5.95 40.62
CA GLY A 37 12.88 5.86 39.76
C GLY A 37 13.63 4.54 39.95
N ILE A 38 13.97 3.82 38.88
CA ILE A 38 14.92 2.70 38.91
C ILE A 38 16.14 3.12 38.09
N GLY A 39 17.30 3.26 38.74
CA GLY A 39 18.54 3.76 38.11
C GLY A 39 18.57 5.27 37.83
N THR A 40 17.55 6.03 38.21
CA THR A 40 17.53 7.51 38.25
C THR A 40 17.02 8.01 39.59
N THR A 41 17.57 9.13 40.06
CA THR A 41 17.11 9.84 41.26
C THR A 41 16.09 10.93 40.96
N THR A 42 15.81 11.23 39.68
CA THR A 42 14.88 12.29 39.22
C THR A 42 13.82 11.73 38.26
N PRO A 43 12.83 10.99 38.78
CA PRO A 43 11.80 10.35 37.94
C PRO A 43 10.80 11.37 37.35
N VAL A 44 10.72 11.47 36.02
CA VAL A 44 9.81 12.41 35.30
C VAL A 44 8.42 11.81 34.97
N ALA A 45 8.23 10.52 35.24
CA ALA A 45 6.96 9.82 35.10
C ALA A 45 6.74 8.94 36.35
N LYS A 46 5.50 8.55 36.64
CA LYS A 46 5.12 7.77 37.83
C LYS A 46 5.97 6.52 38.07
N LEU A 47 6.44 5.90 36.99
CA LEU A 47 7.54 4.94 36.98
C LEU A 47 8.55 5.38 35.91
N HIS A 48 9.79 5.64 36.30
CA HIS A 48 10.89 6.03 35.39
C HIS A 48 12.05 5.07 35.60
N ILE A 49 12.34 4.25 34.58
CA ILE A 49 13.45 3.30 34.63
C ILE A 49 14.54 3.82 33.69
N PHE A 50 15.69 4.17 34.26
CA PHE A 50 16.80 4.82 33.60
C PHE A 50 18.07 3.98 33.80
N ASN A 51 18.81 3.72 32.74
CA ASN A 51 20.16 3.17 32.82
C ASN A 51 21.11 4.16 32.15
N ALA A 52 22.13 4.64 32.87
CA ALA A 52 23.19 5.43 32.27
C ALA A 52 23.96 4.53 31.30
N TYR A 53 24.31 5.05 30.13
CA TYR A 53 24.87 4.28 29.01
C TYR A 53 26.19 3.59 29.41
N ASP A 54 26.15 2.30 29.75
CA ASP A 54 27.33 1.43 29.90
C ASP A 54 27.35 0.45 28.72
N LEU A 55 28.45 0.44 27.97
CA LEU A 55 28.64 -0.33 26.73
C LEU A 55 28.59 -1.85 26.95
N ASN A 56 28.59 -2.33 28.20
CA ASN A 56 28.59 -3.75 28.53
C ASN A 56 27.31 -4.28 29.21
N THR A 57 26.29 -3.44 29.48
CA THR A 57 25.02 -3.89 30.09
C THR A 57 23.81 -3.16 29.49
N THR A 58 23.18 -3.78 28.50
CA THR A 58 22.10 -3.16 27.70
C THR A 58 20.70 -3.67 28.07
N ALA A 59 20.13 -3.20 29.18
CA ALA A 59 18.67 -3.07 29.33
C ALA A 59 18.31 -2.23 30.56
N ALA A 60 17.56 -1.13 30.37
CA ALA A 60 16.99 -0.40 31.50
C ALA A 60 15.81 -1.17 32.14
N LEU A 61 14.96 -1.80 31.32
CA LEU A 61 13.82 -2.62 31.77
C LEU A 61 13.85 -4.00 31.10
N LYS A 62 13.80 -5.06 31.91
CA LYS A 62 13.84 -6.47 31.47
C LYS A 62 12.57 -7.19 31.99
N LEU A 63 11.53 -7.33 31.16
CA LEU A 63 10.28 -8.02 31.52
C LEU A 63 10.23 -9.41 30.86
N PHE A 64 10.37 -10.47 31.64
CA PHE A 64 10.17 -11.85 31.19
C PHE A 64 9.10 -12.53 32.04
N TYR A 65 8.27 -13.37 31.41
CA TYR A 65 7.60 -14.48 32.08
C TYR A 65 8.27 -15.77 31.60
N GLN A 66 8.94 -16.47 32.52
CA GLN A 66 9.55 -17.77 32.27
C GLN A 66 8.55 -18.84 32.74
N GLY A 67 7.66 -19.27 31.86
CA GLY A 67 6.76 -20.40 32.11
C GLY A 67 7.39 -21.70 31.62
N SER A 68 7.50 -22.70 32.50
CA SER A 68 7.95 -24.04 32.13
C SER A 68 6.73 -24.94 31.91
N TRP A 69 6.54 -25.41 30.68
CA TRP A 69 5.68 -26.56 30.39
C TRP A 69 6.53 -27.59 29.66
N GLY A 70 7.00 -28.62 30.38
CA GLY A 70 7.65 -29.79 29.78
C GLY A 70 8.96 -29.49 29.04
N THR A 71 10.07 -29.54 29.78
CA THR A 71 11.44 -29.81 29.30
C THR A 71 12.08 -28.92 28.22
N GLU A 72 11.40 -27.95 27.62
CA GLU A 72 12.03 -26.98 26.71
C GLU A 72 11.73 -25.53 27.12
N SER A 73 12.80 -24.76 27.36
CA SER A 73 12.72 -23.34 27.68
C SER A 73 12.52 -22.52 26.42
N TYR A 74 11.29 -22.08 26.14
CA TYR A 74 11.05 -21.05 25.14
C TYR A 74 11.28 -19.68 25.77
N ALA A 75 12.28 -18.94 25.26
CA ALA A 75 12.41 -17.52 25.56
C ALA A 75 11.26 -16.77 24.87
N SER A 76 10.30 -16.29 25.67
CA SER A 76 9.30 -15.33 25.18
C SER A 76 10.02 -14.07 24.72
N ASN A 77 9.88 -13.73 23.42
CA ASN A 77 10.50 -12.56 22.81
C ASN A 77 10.12 -11.26 23.53
N PHE A 78 11.03 -10.30 23.44
CA PHE A 78 10.90 -8.94 23.95
C PHE A 78 9.64 -8.27 23.39
N ARG A 79 8.60 -8.08 24.22
CA ARG A 79 7.40 -7.29 23.90
C ARG A 79 7.67 -5.83 24.28
N PHE A 80 7.79 -4.92 23.31
CA PHE A 80 7.98 -3.50 23.62
C PHE A 80 6.73 -2.86 24.23
N ILE A 81 5.51 -3.35 23.93
CA ILE A 81 4.24 -2.85 24.51
C ILE A 81 3.19 -3.99 24.53
N ASP A 82 2.81 -4.51 25.71
CA ASP A 82 1.60 -5.32 25.91
C ASP A 82 0.54 -4.40 26.55
N ILE A 83 -0.32 -3.81 25.72
CA ILE A 83 -1.57 -3.19 26.18
C ILE A 83 -2.67 -4.14 25.76
N SER A 84 -2.88 -5.18 26.57
CA SER A 84 -4.08 -5.99 26.50
C SER A 84 -5.23 -5.19 27.10
N SER A 85 -5.96 -4.43 26.29
CA SER A 85 -7.38 -4.24 26.58
C SER A 85 -8.05 -5.58 26.32
N THR A 86 -8.97 -5.97 27.19
CA THR A 86 -9.79 -7.19 27.17
C THR A 86 -10.67 -7.37 25.91
N GLU A 87 -10.37 -6.64 24.83
CA GLU A 87 -11.02 -6.63 23.53
C GLU A 87 -9.96 -6.77 22.41
N GLY A 88 -9.24 -7.89 22.40
CA GLY A 88 -8.90 -8.61 21.15
C GLY A 88 -7.87 -8.07 20.14
N GLY A 89 -6.62 -7.76 20.52
CA GLY A 89 -5.52 -7.67 19.54
C GLY A 89 -4.14 -7.23 20.06
N ASN A 90 -3.04 -7.78 19.52
CA ASN A 90 -1.67 -7.37 19.83
C ASN A 90 -1.32 -6.07 19.10
N ILE A 91 -0.93 -4.97 19.78
CA ILE A 91 -0.66 -3.68 19.10
C ILE A 91 0.67 -3.69 18.32
N LEU A 92 1.77 -4.12 18.93
CA LEU A 92 3.07 -4.27 18.25
C LEU A 92 3.88 -5.40 18.90
N GLN A 93 4.25 -6.40 18.11
CA GLN A 93 5.02 -7.55 18.58
C GLN A 93 6.21 -7.77 17.66
N ALA A 94 7.42 -7.70 18.23
CA ALA A 94 8.65 -8.02 17.56
C ALA A 94 9.21 -9.34 18.11
N ASN A 95 9.72 -10.19 17.23
CA ASN A 95 10.55 -11.34 17.60
C ASN A 95 11.79 -11.37 16.72
N GLY A 96 12.66 -12.38 16.89
CA GLY A 96 13.83 -12.57 16.02
C GLY A 96 13.52 -12.80 14.53
N TYR A 97 12.24 -12.75 14.12
CA TYR A 97 11.77 -13.10 12.78
C TYR A 97 10.93 -11.99 12.10
N GLY A 98 10.55 -10.91 12.79
CA GLY A 98 9.80 -9.81 12.18
C GLY A 98 9.01 -8.93 13.16
N ILE A 99 8.29 -7.95 12.61
CA ILE A 99 7.43 -7.00 13.35
C ILE A 99 5.98 -7.18 12.89
N GLY A 100 5.09 -7.55 13.81
CA GLY A 100 3.64 -7.55 13.62
C GLY A 100 2.97 -6.35 14.29
N ILE A 101 2.06 -5.67 13.59
CA ILE A 101 1.23 -4.59 14.15
C ILE A 101 -0.25 -5.03 14.04
N GLY A 102 -0.95 -5.16 15.17
CA GLY A 102 -2.33 -5.66 15.21
C GLY A 102 -2.49 -7.19 15.19
N TYR A 103 -1.40 -7.98 15.19
CA TYR A 103 -1.44 -9.45 15.03
C TYR A 103 -0.18 -10.15 15.56
N ASN A 104 -0.22 -11.49 15.71
CA ASN A 104 0.94 -12.30 16.10
C ASN A 104 1.92 -12.42 14.91
N PRO A 105 3.23 -12.14 15.04
CA PRO A 105 4.17 -12.24 13.94
C PRO A 105 4.19 -13.69 13.39
N PRO A 106 4.36 -13.88 12.07
CA PRO A 106 4.32 -15.20 11.45
C PRO A 106 5.36 -16.14 12.06
N LEU A 107 4.99 -17.42 12.23
CA LEU A 107 5.90 -18.46 12.70
C LEU A 107 6.80 -18.94 11.55
N TYR A 108 8.06 -19.21 11.90
CA TYR A 108 9.15 -19.86 11.15
C TYR A 108 9.00 -19.95 9.61
N ASN A 109 9.92 -19.27 8.91
CA ASN A 109 10.29 -19.43 7.48
C ASN A 109 9.88 -18.30 6.51
N SER A 110 9.83 -17.05 6.97
CA SER A 110 9.67 -15.92 6.04
C SER A 110 10.71 -14.84 6.29
N SER A 111 11.68 -14.73 5.39
CA SER A 111 12.61 -13.60 5.31
C SER A 111 11.82 -12.32 5.02
N ASP A 112 11.91 -11.35 5.94
CA ASP A 112 11.50 -9.95 5.79
C ASP A 112 9.99 -9.69 5.62
N LYS A 113 9.21 -9.69 6.72
CA LYS A 113 7.83 -9.19 6.68
C LYS A 113 7.48 -8.26 7.85
N LEU A 114 7.11 -7.03 7.49
CA LEU A 114 6.16 -6.22 8.25
C LEU A 114 4.76 -6.72 7.88
N TYR A 115 4.01 -7.24 8.85
CA TYR A 115 2.63 -7.69 8.63
C TYR A 115 1.66 -6.77 9.37
N ILE A 116 0.78 -6.12 8.61
CA ILE A 116 -0.23 -5.18 9.10
C ILE A 116 -1.60 -5.68 8.65
N ASN A 117 -2.47 -6.06 9.60
CA ASN A 117 -3.83 -6.53 9.33
C ASN A 117 -4.85 -5.37 9.16
N GLY A 118 -4.37 -4.13 9.22
CA GLY A 118 -5.16 -2.91 9.07
C GLY A 118 -4.80 -2.10 7.82
N ASN A 119 -5.30 -0.87 7.76
CA ASN A 119 -4.91 0.09 6.75
C ASN A 119 -3.62 0.83 7.17
N VAL A 120 -2.75 1.09 6.21
CA VAL A 120 -1.51 1.84 6.40
C VAL A 120 -1.68 3.24 5.82
N GLY A 121 -1.67 4.26 6.68
CA GLY A 121 -1.61 5.65 6.27
C GLY A 121 -0.17 6.16 6.30
N ILE A 122 0.32 6.69 5.17
CA ILE A 122 1.59 7.42 5.10
C ILE A 122 1.27 8.88 4.76
N GLY A 123 1.54 9.80 5.69
CA GLY A 123 1.18 11.23 5.53
C GLY A 123 -0.31 11.52 5.65
N THR A 124 -1.11 10.55 6.14
CA THR A 124 -2.54 10.69 6.39
C THR A 124 -2.94 9.96 7.67
N THR A 125 -3.93 10.49 8.40
CA THR A 125 -4.53 9.86 9.59
C THR A 125 -5.83 9.14 9.29
N THR A 126 -6.37 9.27 8.07
CA THR A 126 -7.64 8.69 7.63
C THR A 126 -7.44 7.87 6.35
N PRO A 127 -6.78 6.70 6.42
CA PRO A 127 -6.56 5.87 5.24
C PRO A 127 -7.87 5.21 4.76
N ASP A 128 -8.21 5.44 3.51
CA ASP A 128 -9.38 4.94 2.78
C ASP A 128 -9.15 3.60 2.06
N ALA A 129 -7.90 3.16 1.95
CA ALA A 129 -7.49 1.89 1.38
C ALA A 129 -6.48 1.15 2.28
N LYS A 130 -6.13 -0.09 1.93
CA LYS A 130 -5.14 -0.88 2.69
C LYS A 130 -3.78 -0.20 2.78
N LEU A 131 -3.42 0.56 1.76
CA LEU A 131 -2.28 1.47 1.75
C LEU A 131 -2.74 2.79 1.14
N SER A 132 -2.82 3.85 1.95
CA SER A 132 -3.10 5.21 1.51
C SER A 132 -1.86 6.08 1.75
N VAL A 133 -1.34 6.69 0.69
CA VAL A 133 -0.14 7.53 0.75
C VAL A 133 -0.52 8.94 0.29
N ASN A 134 -0.46 9.90 1.20
CA ASN A 134 -0.56 11.31 0.86
C ASN A 134 0.82 11.85 0.45
N GLY A 135 1.27 11.45 -0.74
CA GLY A 135 2.60 11.75 -1.25
C GLY A 135 3.01 10.84 -2.42
N THR A 136 4.29 10.87 -2.78
CA THR A 136 4.83 10.11 -3.91
C THR A 136 5.34 8.74 -3.48
N ILE A 137 4.98 7.70 -4.24
CA ILE A 137 5.56 6.35 -4.14
C ILE A 137 6.62 6.20 -5.22
N HIS A 138 7.89 6.03 -4.83
CA HIS A 138 8.99 5.71 -5.75
C HIS A 138 9.30 4.22 -5.68
N THR A 139 9.03 3.50 -6.76
CA THR A 139 9.26 2.05 -6.88
C THR A 139 9.86 1.71 -8.24
N LYS A 140 10.55 0.56 -8.33
CA LYS A 140 11.06 0.04 -9.61
C LYS A 140 9.98 -0.62 -10.45
N GLU A 141 9.00 -1.26 -9.80
CA GLU A 141 7.94 -2.02 -10.48
C GLU A 141 6.65 -1.97 -9.65
N VAL A 142 5.52 -2.00 -10.36
CA VAL A 142 4.18 -2.22 -9.81
C VAL A 142 3.53 -3.34 -10.61
N LYS A 143 3.22 -4.46 -9.95
CA LYS A 143 2.41 -5.54 -10.53
C LYS A 143 0.97 -5.39 -10.06
N VAL A 144 0.04 -5.29 -11.01
CA VAL A 144 -1.40 -5.17 -10.73
C VAL A 144 -2.10 -6.41 -11.28
N ASP A 145 -2.75 -7.17 -10.40
CA ASP A 145 -3.55 -8.31 -10.80
C ASP A 145 -4.94 -7.81 -11.24
N LEU A 146 -5.24 -7.96 -12.52
CA LEU A 146 -6.49 -7.53 -13.14
C LEU A 146 -7.26 -8.71 -13.71
N LEU A 147 -8.58 -8.55 -13.79
CA LEU A 147 -9.48 -9.50 -14.45
C LEU A 147 -10.00 -8.90 -15.77
N ASN A 148 -10.39 -9.78 -16.71
CA ASN A 148 -11.03 -9.43 -17.99
C ASN A 148 -10.19 -8.50 -18.89
N TRP A 149 -8.97 -8.93 -19.25
CA TRP A 149 -8.12 -8.22 -20.22
C TRP A 149 -8.83 -8.03 -21.59
N PRO A 150 -8.61 -6.92 -22.32
CA PRO A 150 -9.49 -6.49 -23.40
C PRO A 150 -9.43 -7.28 -24.72
N ASP A 151 -8.73 -8.41 -24.81
CA ASP A 151 -8.67 -9.29 -25.99
C ASP A 151 -10.03 -9.64 -26.62
N TYR A 152 -11.12 -9.50 -25.85
CA TYR A 152 -12.48 -9.62 -26.37
C TYR A 152 -12.81 -8.63 -27.50
N VAL A 153 -12.09 -7.52 -27.65
CA VAL A 153 -12.26 -6.54 -28.74
C VAL A 153 -12.07 -7.19 -30.11
N PHE A 154 -11.21 -8.21 -30.20
CA PHE A 154 -10.94 -8.93 -31.45
C PHE A 154 -11.92 -10.10 -31.71
N LYS A 155 -12.90 -10.34 -30.84
CA LYS A 155 -13.86 -11.42 -31.04
C LYS A 155 -14.87 -11.05 -32.14
N PRO A 156 -15.36 -12.01 -32.95
CA PRO A 156 -16.28 -11.74 -34.06
C PRO A 156 -17.60 -11.05 -33.66
N ASN A 157 -18.01 -11.18 -32.40
CA ASN A 157 -19.23 -10.59 -31.86
C ASN A 157 -18.98 -9.25 -31.13
N TYR A 158 -17.77 -8.70 -31.21
CA TYR A 158 -17.49 -7.39 -30.64
C TYR A 158 -18.18 -6.28 -31.44
N ASN A 159 -19.00 -5.48 -30.76
CA ASN A 159 -19.66 -4.35 -31.37
C ASN A 159 -18.74 -3.12 -31.34
N LEU A 160 -17.91 -2.98 -32.37
CA LEU A 160 -17.05 -1.80 -32.52
C LEU A 160 -17.94 -0.56 -32.74
N PRO A 161 -17.80 0.51 -31.92
CA PRO A 161 -18.53 1.75 -32.13
C PRO A 161 -18.31 2.32 -33.54
N SER A 162 -19.24 3.11 -34.06
CA SER A 162 -19.00 3.80 -35.33
C SER A 162 -18.19 5.09 -35.09
N LEU A 163 -17.36 5.49 -36.05
CA LEU A 163 -16.64 6.77 -35.98
C LEU A 163 -17.59 7.98 -35.90
N SER A 164 -18.79 7.87 -36.49
CA SER A 164 -19.83 8.90 -36.39
C SER A 164 -20.40 8.99 -34.98
N PHE A 165 -20.65 7.85 -34.32
CA PHE A 165 -21.04 7.82 -32.92
C PHE A 165 -19.93 8.40 -32.04
N LEU A 166 -18.68 7.97 -32.23
CA LEU A 166 -17.55 8.47 -31.44
C LEU A 166 -17.39 9.99 -31.59
N LYS A 167 -17.51 10.52 -32.81
CA LYS A 167 -17.48 11.97 -33.04
C LYS A 167 -18.57 12.67 -32.22
N THR A 168 -19.80 12.18 -32.30
CA THR A 168 -20.94 12.76 -31.56
C THR A 168 -20.70 12.72 -30.06
N TYR A 169 -20.16 11.61 -29.55
CA TYR A 169 -19.85 11.45 -28.13
C TYR A 169 -18.75 12.42 -27.67
N ILE A 170 -17.66 12.53 -28.43
CA ILE A 170 -16.53 13.41 -28.11
C ILE A 170 -16.98 14.88 -28.17
N ASP A 171 -17.78 15.26 -29.16
CA ASP A 171 -18.33 16.62 -29.27
C ASP A 171 -19.19 16.98 -28.06
N ALA A 172 -19.90 16.01 -27.47
CA ALA A 172 -20.78 16.21 -26.31
C ALA A 172 -20.07 16.09 -24.96
N ASN A 173 -19.07 15.21 -24.82
CA ASN A 173 -18.48 14.85 -23.52
C ASN A 173 -17.00 15.26 -23.39
N HIS A 174 -16.33 15.64 -24.46
CA HIS A 174 -14.91 16.02 -24.51
C HIS A 174 -13.91 14.95 -24.05
N HIS A 175 -14.35 13.68 -23.94
CA HIS A 175 -13.50 12.52 -23.72
C HIS A 175 -14.05 11.30 -24.47
N LEU A 176 -13.25 10.23 -24.56
CA LEU A 176 -13.68 8.98 -25.17
C LEU A 176 -14.69 8.24 -24.26
N PRO A 177 -15.58 7.41 -24.83
CA PRO A 177 -16.43 6.52 -24.03
C PRO A 177 -15.59 5.67 -23.07
N GLU A 178 -16.11 5.49 -21.85
CA GLU A 178 -15.49 4.73 -20.73
C GLU A 178 -14.24 5.34 -20.12
N MET A 179 -13.58 6.30 -20.78
CA MET A 179 -12.50 7.05 -20.16
C MET A 179 -13.07 8.03 -19.13
N PRO A 180 -12.45 8.16 -17.95
CA PRO A 180 -12.92 9.10 -16.94
C PRO A 180 -12.74 10.54 -17.44
N SER A 181 -13.68 11.39 -17.07
CA SER A 181 -13.62 12.83 -17.27
C SER A 181 -12.61 13.49 -16.32
N GLU A 182 -12.19 14.72 -16.64
CA GLU A 182 -11.30 15.51 -15.77
C GLU A 182 -11.88 15.65 -14.34
N ASN A 183 -13.18 15.87 -14.22
CA ASN A 183 -13.85 16.02 -12.93
C ASN A 183 -13.82 14.73 -12.10
N GLU A 184 -14.00 13.56 -12.74
CA GLU A 184 -13.90 12.27 -12.06
C GLU A 184 -12.46 12.02 -11.61
N VAL A 185 -11.47 12.32 -12.46
CA VAL A 185 -10.05 12.20 -12.12
C VAL A 185 -9.65 13.12 -10.97
N ALA A 186 -10.13 14.37 -10.96
CA ALA A 186 -9.83 15.32 -9.91
C ALA A 186 -10.43 14.93 -8.55
N LYS A 187 -11.58 14.25 -8.56
CA LYS A 187 -12.30 13.84 -7.36
C LYS A 187 -11.81 12.50 -6.80
N ASP A 188 -11.76 11.49 -7.66
CA ASP A 188 -11.60 10.09 -7.25
C ASP A 188 -10.21 9.53 -7.65
N GLY A 189 -9.39 10.31 -8.37
CA GLY A 189 -8.09 9.88 -8.87
C GLY A 189 -8.21 8.91 -10.05
N VAL A 190 -7.14 8.13 -10.28
CA VAL A 190 -7.10 7.12 -11.35
C VAL A 190 -6.61 5.80 -10.79
N ASN A 191 -7.35 4.73 -11.06
CA ASN A 191 -6.86 3.38 -10.84
C ASN A 191 -5.90 3.00 -11.98
N LEU A 192 -4.61 2.85 -11.66
CA LEU A 192 -3.56 2.59 -12.64
C LEU A 192 -3.82 1.34 -13.50
N GLY A 193 -4.34 0.27 -12.87
CA GLY A 193 -4.64 -0.97 -13.56
C GLY A 193 -5.81 -0.85 -14.52
N GLU A 194 -6.92 -0.28 -14.07
CA GLU A 194 -8.10 -0.07 -14.92
C GLU A 194 -7.82 0.95 -16.04
N MET A 195 -7.04 2.00 -15.77
CA MET A 195 -6.63 2.96 -16.80
C MET A 195 -5.78 2.29 -17.87
N ASN A 196 -4.77 1.50 -17.50
CA ASN A 196 -3.96 0.76 -18.46
C ASN A 196 -4.81 -0.20 -19.30
N LYS A 197 -5.76 -0.90 -18.67
CA LYS A 197 -6.71 -1.78 -19.35
C LYS A 197 -7.60 -1.03 -20.35
N LEU A 198 -8.15 0.13 -19.96
CA LEU A 198 -8.94 0.98 -20.85
C LEU A 198 -8.10 1.49 -22.02
N LEU A 199 -6.87 1.95 -21.77
CA LEU A 199 -5.94 2.37 -22.82
C LEU A 199 -5.66 1.23 -23.80
N THR A 200 -5.41 0.01 -23.31
CA THR A 200 -5.25 -1.18 -24.16
C THR A 200 -6.50 -1.41 -25.01
N LYS A 201 -7.70 -1.38 -24.42
CA LYS A 201 -8.95 -1.48 -25.17
C LYS A 201 -9.03 -0.45 -26.30
N LYS A 202 -8.69 0.82 -26.03
CA LYS A 202 -8.74 1.89 -27.04
C LYS A 202 -7.70 1.71 -28.15
N VAL A 203 -6.52 1.18 -27.83
CA VAL A 203 -5.51 0.81 -28.84
C VAL A 203 -5.98 -0.33 -29.73
N GLU A 204 -6.64 -1.34 -29.16
CA GLU A 204 -7.21 -2.46 -29.93
C GLU A 204 -8.35 -2.00 -30.84
N GLU A 205 -9.27 -1.17 -30.33
CA GLU A 205 -10.33 -0.55 -31.13
C GLU A 205 -9.76 0.31 -32.27
N LEU A 206 -8.73 1.11 -31.99
CA LEU A 206 -8.02 1.91 -33.00
C LEU A 206 -7.41 1.02 -34.08
N THR A 207 -6.83 -0.12 -33.70
CA THR A 207 -6.26 -1.10 -34.63
C THR A 207 -7.33 -1.64 -35.58
N LEU A 208 -8.53 -1.96 -35.08
CA LEU A 208 -9.65 -2.39 -35.92
C LEU A 208 -10.09 -1.31 -36.93
N TYR A 209 -10.16 -0.04 -36.50
CA TYR A 209 -10.45 1.05 -37.44
C TYR A 209 -9.37 1.20 -38.51
N LEU A 210 -8.09 1.03 -38.16
CA LEU A 210 -6.98 1.11 -39.12
C LEU A 210 -7.04 -0.01 -40.15
N ILE A 211 -7.33 -1.25 -39.72
CA ILE A 211 -7.52 -2.39 -40.64
C ILE A 211 -8.67 -2.13 -41.61
N GLU A 212 -9.80 -1.64 -41.12
CA GLU A 212 -10.94 -1.30 -41.98
C GLU A 212 -10.61 -0.14 -42.94
N LYS A 213 -9.85 0.86 -42.49
CA LYS A 213 -9.40 1.97 -43.34
C LYS A 213 -8.42 1.53 -44.41
N ASP A 214 -7.49 0.63 -44.12
CA ASP A 214 -6.56 0.07 -45.09
C ASP A 214 -7.29 -0.72 -46.18
N LYS A 215 -8.30 -1.50 -45.78
CA LYS A 215 -9.19 -2.21 -46.71
C LYS A 215 -9.95 -1.23 -47.63
N GLN A 216 -10.52 -0.17 -47.07
CA GLN A 216 -11.21 0.87 -47.85
C GLN A 216 -10.26 1.58 -48.82
N LEU A 217 -9.03 1.89 -48.38
CA LEU A 217 -8.03 2.55 -49.21
C LEU A 217 -7.59 1.65 -50.37
N THR A 218 -7.34 0.38 -50.10
CA THR A 218 -6.98 -0.63 -51.12
C THR A 218 -8.10 -0.77 -52.16
N GLN A 219 -9.36 -0.84 -51.70
CA GLN A 219 -10.51 -0.87 -52.60
C GLN A 219 -10.60 0.38 -53.46
N GLN A 220 -10.39 1.56 -52.87
CA GLN A 220 -10.40 2.82 -53.61
C GLN A 220 -9.27 2.89 -54.64
N GLN A 221 -8.08 2.37 -54.31
CA GLN A 221 -6.96 2.31 -55.25
C GLN A 221 -7.28 1.41 -56.45
N MET A 222 -7.91 0.24 -56.22
CA MET A 222 -8.36 -0.63 -57.32
C MET A 222 -9.38 0.07 -58.22
N VAL A 223 -10.39 0.73 -57.63
CA VAL A 223 -11.39 1.50 -58.40
C VAL A 223 -10.74 2.62 -59.21
N ASN A 224 -9.78 3.34 -58.62
CA ASN A 224 -9.06 4.41 -59.32
C ASN A 224 -8.24 3.86 -60.51
N GLN A 225 -7.58 2.71 -60.35
CA GLN A 225 -6.85 2.06 -61.44
C GLN A 225 -7.76 1.61 -62.58
N GLU A 226 -8.95 1.07 -62.27
CA GLU A 226 -9.95 0.70 -63.27
C GLU A 226 -10.47 1.93 -64.03
N GLN A 227 -10.73 3.02 -63.31
CA GLN A 227 -11.17 4.27 -63.92
C GLN A 227 -10.10 4.88 -64.84
N GLN A 228 -8.82 4.81 -64.46
CA GLN A 228 -7.71 5.23 -65.33
C GLN A 228 -7.66 4.41 -66.62
N LYS A 229 -7.74 3.08 -66.54
CA LYS A 229 -7.79 2.19 -67.72
C LYS A 229 -9.01 2.49 -68.61
N MET A 230 -10.16 2.82 -68.02
CA MET A 230 -11.36 3.17 -68.77
C MET A 230 -11.18 4.50 -69.53
N ASN A 231 -10.60 5.51 -68.88
CA ASN A 231 -10.30 6.80 -69.50
C ASN A 231 -9.32 6.66 -70.66
N GLU A 232 -8.27 5.82 -70.53
CA GLU A 232 -7.35 5.53 -71.63
C GLU A 232 -8.06 4.88 -72.82
N ARG A 233 -8.93 3.90 -72.58
CA ARG A 233 -9.72 3.25 -73.64
C ARG A 233 -10.67 4.22 -74.34
N LEU A 234 -11.30 5.13 -73.61
CA LEU A 234 -12.18 6.15 -74.17
C LEU A 234 -11.37 7.14 -75.03
N ASN A 235 -10.25 7.63 -74.53
CA ASN A 235 -9.36 8.52 -75.30
C ASN A 235 -8.85 7.87 -76.59
N ALA A 236 -8.43 6.59 -76.53
CA ALA A 236 -8.03 5.84 -77.71
C ALA A 236 -9.15 5.71 -78.75
N ARG A 237 -10.39 5.46 -78.29
CA ARG A 237 -11.58 5.43 -79.17
C ARG A 237 -11.88 6.79 -79.79
N MET A 238 -11.78 7.88 -79.03
CA MET A 238 -11.97 9.23 -79.55
C MET A 238 -10.95 9.57 -80.64
N LEU A 239 -9.67 9.28 -80.43
CA LEU A 239 -8.62 9.48 -81.43
C LEU A 239 -8.87 8.67 -82.71
N ALA A 240 -9.31 7.42 -82.58
CA ALA A 240 -9.65 6.58 -83.72
C ALA A 240 -10.84 7.15 -84.53
N LEU A 241 -11.86 7.68 -83.84
CA LEU A 241 -13.01 8.33 -84.47
C LEU A 241 -12.64 9.65 -85.15
N GLU A 242 -11.80 10.48 -84.51
CA GLU A 242 -11.30 11.72 -85.10
C GLU A 242 -10.53 11.46 -86.39
N LYS A 243 -9.63 10.47 -86.37
CA LYS A 243 -8.87 10.04 -87.55
C LYS A 243 -9.81 9.56 -88.66
N ALA A 244 -10.77 8.71 -88.35
CA ALA A 244 -11.76 8.22 -89.31
C ALA A 244 -12.65 9.32 -89.89
N SER A 245 -12.86 10.44 -89.17
CA SER A 245 -13.62 11.58 -89.66
C SER A 245 -12.81 12.49 -90.60
N LYS A 246 -11.48 12.55 -90.44
CA LYS A 246 -10.57 13.35 -91.30
C LYS A 246 -10.24 12.66 -92.63
N GLU A 247 -10.44 11.36 -92.73
CA GLU A 247 -10.18 10.55 -93.93
C GLU A 247 -11.43 10.42 -94.85
N LYS A 248 -12.54 11.06 -94.50
CA LYS A 248 -13.77 11.16 -95.32
C LYS A 248 -13.92 12.56 -95.89
#